data_AF-A0A1V9YK09-F1
#
_entry.id   AF-A0A1V9YK09-F1
#
_cell.length_a   1.000
_cell.length_b   1.000
_cell.length_c   1.000
_cell.angle_alpha   90.00
_cell.angle_beta   90.00
_cell.angle_gamma   90.00
#
_symmetry.space_group_name_H-M   'P 1'
#
loop_
_entity.id
_entity.type
_entity.pdbx_description
1 polymer ?
#
loop_
_entity_poly.entity_id
_entity_poly.type
_entity_poly.pdbx_seq_one_letter_code
_entity_poly.pdbx_strand_id
1 'polypeptide(L)'
;MSLAFLAKKSWHTSNLKNVEKVWKAEQKHAQEENKLLELRKNLEEERQLKELRELQAKTTGKKLDTTQRVDWMYEGPMAASQTAKTAEDYLLGKEYKPEAEQNQLKQLSSTPGSLYMSAAPSAVNDSFSRLNEDPMMMIKRQQKAAQIAVLKNPAKMKKLKDKVEKELSERKIAKLAKKEAKKAKKAKKDKKRSRSPPIKFLSPSHRSPSPKRARSTAVNDAADSHTKAPPPPLKGYGVIGGENAVSANSVRKCKDVDTSSLGPSRKLLEMAREKKAAEAAALEERLRKARVMTQPTAADREERLREMADDARRREVLLEERLRAKEAARAQEEAAPEPSTNPTFLQELNHAAYIGSSETMSERLNRNKHYIQRNATSNNFMK
;
A
#
# COMPACT_ATOMS: atom_id res chain seq x y z
N MET A 1 26.47 4.07 -47.65
CA MET A 1 26.29 5.31 -46.88
C MET A 1 26.00 4.94 -45.43
N SER A 2 26.86 5.29 -44.48
CA SER A 2 26.76 4.80 -43.10
C SER A 2 25.62 5.49 -42.34
N LEU A 3 24.88 4.71 -41.55
CA LEU A 3 23.75 5.15 -40.70
C LEU A 3 24.18 6.03 -39.50
N ALA A 4 25.39 6.60 -39.53
CA ALA A 4 26.00 7.35 -38.43
C ALA A 4 25.18 8.58 -37.99
N PHE A 5 24.30 9.11 -38.86
CA PHE A 5 23.39 10.20 -38.50
C PHE A 5 22.30 9.78 -37.51
N LEU A 6 21.97 8.48 -37.40
CA LEU A 6 20.97 7.97 -36.44
C LEU A 6 21.48 8.03 -35.00
N ALA A 7 22.77 7.82 -34.76
CA ALA A 7 23.38 7.92 -33.44
C ALA A 7 23.27 9.33 -32.83
N LYS A 8 23.20 10.37 -33.67
CA LYS A 8 22.98 11.77 -33.25
C LYS A 8 21.52 12.05 -32.84
N LYS A 9 20.58 11.15 -33.13
CA LYS A 9 19.16 11.35 -32.81
C LYS A 9 18.85 10.86 -31.40
N SER A 10 18.11 11.66 -30.64
CA SER A 10 17.79 11.37 -29.23
C SER A 10 16.83 10.20 -29.02
N TRP A 11 16.12 9.76 -30.05
CA TRP A 11 15.15 8.68 -30.00
C TRP A 11 15.73 7.33 -30.47
N HIS A 12 16.95 7.30 -31.01
CA HIS A 12 17.53 6.08 -31.53
C HIS A 12 17.89 5.12 -30.38
N THR A 13 17.56 3.84 -30.54
CA THR A 13 17.70 2.81 -29.50
C THR A 13 19.16 2.50 -29.15
N SER A 14 20.07 2.57 -30.14
CA SER A 14 21.51 2.37 -29.92
C SER A 14 22.20 3.54 -29.19
N ASN A 15 21.50 4.65 -28.94
CA ASN A 15 22.07 5.74 -28.14
C ASN A 15 22.28 5.28 -26.68
N LEU A 16 23.50 5.41 -26.16
CA LEU A 16 23.86 5.01 -24.79
C LEU A 16 22.86 5.50 -23.73
N LYS A 17 22.36 6.73 -23.86
CA LYS A 17 21.37 7.30 -22.91
C LYS A 17 20.02 6.59 -22.93
N ASN A 18 19.64 6.00 -24.07
CA ASN A 18 18.40 5.23 -24.20
C ASN A 18 18.62 3.79 -23.76
N VAL A 19 19.77 3.19 -24.10
CA VAL A 19 20.20 1.88 -23.58
C VAL A 19 20.21 1.89 -22.05
N GLU A 20 20.82 2.91 -21.42
CA GLU A 20 20.83 3.07 -19.96
C GLU A 20 19.43 3.21 -19.35
N LYS A 21 18.50 3.87 -20.04
CA LYS A 21 17.12 4.01 -19.55
C LYS A 21 16.37 2.69 -19.62
N VAL A 22 16.54 1.95 -20.71
CA VAL A 22 15.96 0.62 -20.89
C VAL A 22 16.53 -0.31 -19.83
N TRP A 23 17.85 -0.33 -19.64
CA TRP A 23 18.51 -1.13 -18.61
C TRP A 23 17.99 -0.82 -17.20
N LYS A 24 17.82 0.46 -16.85
CA LYS A 24 17.22 0.86 -15.57
C LYS A 24 15.76 0.45 -15.43
N ALA A 25 15.00 0.42 -16.53
CA ALA A 25 13.61 -0.03 -16.52
C ALA A 25 13.52 -1.55 -16.37
N GLU A 26 14.36 -2.30 -17.09
CA GLU A 26 14.49 -3.75 -16.98
C GLU A 26 14.92 -4.17 -15.57
N GLN A 27 15.90 -3.47 -14.99
CA GLN A 27 16.35 -3.77 -13.62
C GLN A 27 15.24 -3.53 -12.59
N LYS A 28 14.43 -2.47 -12.76
CA LYS A 28 13.26 -2.24 -11.90
C LYS A 28 12.19 -3.31 -12.10
N HIS A 29 11.90 -3.67 -13.35
CA HIS A 29 10.94 -4.72 -13.67
C HIS A 29 11.36 -6.06 -13.05
N ALA A 30 12.62 -6.45 -13.18
CA ALA A 30 13.14 -7.67 -12.55
C ALA A 30 13.03 -7.64 -11.02
N GLN A 31 13.26 -6.48 -10.39
CA GLN A 31 13.03 -6.33 -8.94
C GLN A 31 11.56 -6.46 -8.55
N GLU A 32 10.65 -5.95 -9.37
CA GLU A 32 9.21 -6.08 -9.16
C GLU A 32 8.74 -7.52 -9.36
N GLU A 33 9.23 -8.21 -10.39
CA GLU A 33 8.96 -9.63 -10.64
C GLU A 33 9.45 -10.51 -9.49
N ASN A 34 10.67 -10.28 -8.98
CA ASN A 34 11.19 -11.03 -7.83
C ASN A 34 10.32 -10.84 -6.59
N LYS A 35 9.86 -9.62 -6.32
CA LYS A 35 8.92 -9.35 -5.20
C LYS A 35 7.58 -10.03 -5.41
N LEU A 36 7.07 -10.06 -6.64
CA LEU A 36 5.83 -10.76 -6.96
C LEU A 36 5.97 -12.28 -6.80
N LEU A 37 7.12 -12.85 -7.15
CA LEU A 37 7.41 -14.26 -6.93
C LEU A 37 7.47 -14.61 -5.43
N GLU A 38 8.11 -13.77 -4.64
CA GLU A 38 8.15 -13.92 -3.17
C GLU A 38 6.73 -13.85 -2.57
N LEU A 39 5.92 -12.87 -2.99
CA LEU A 39 4.53 -12.76 -2.54
C LEU A 39 3.67 -13.96 -2.96
N ARG A 40 3.86 -14.48 -4.18
CA ARG A 40 3.18 -15.70 -4.65
C ARG A 40 3.58 -16.91 -3.80
N LYS A 41 4.86 -17.05 -3.51
CA LYS A 41 5.37 -18.12 -2.63
C LYS A 41 4.74 -18.03 -1.24
N ASN A 42 4.69 -16.85 -0.63
CA ASN A 42 4.06 -16.65 0.68
C ASN A 42 2.56 -17.02 0.65
N LEU A 43 1.82 -16.64 -0.39
CA LEU A 43 0.41 -17.03 -0.55
C LEU A 43 0.21 -18.54 -0.72
N GLU A 44 1.13 -19.21 -1.43
CA GLU A 44 1.11 -20.67 -1.58
C GLU A 44 1.40 -21.36 -0.24
N GLU A 45 2.38 -20.87 0.52
CA GLU A 45 2.69 -21.36 1.87
C GLU A 45 1.51 -21.15 2.83
N GLU A 46 0.89 -19.97 2.84
CA GLU A 46 -0.32 -19.69 3.64
C GLU A 46 -1.48 -20.64 3.26
N ARG A 47 -1.63 -20.92 1.96
CA ARG A 47 -2.64 -21.86 1.47
C ARG A 47 -2.36 -23.29 1.93
N GLN A 48 -1.11 -23.75 1.84
CA GLN A 48 -0.70 -25.07 2.32
C GLN A 48 -0.93 -25.22 3.82
N LEU A 49 -0.55 -24.20 4.62
CA LEU A 49 -0.80 -24.18 6.06
C LEU A 49 -2.30 -24.24 6.38
N LYS A 50 -3.12 -23.49 5.64
CA LYS A 50 -4.57 -23.51 5.82
C LYS A 50 -5.16 -24.89 5.48
N GLU A 51 -4.70 -25.53 4.41
CA GLU A 51 -5.14 -26.87 4.02
C GLU A 51 -4.76 -27.93 5.05
N LEU A 52 -3.52 -27.90 5.56
CA LEU A 52 -3.08 -28.77 6.66
C LEU A 52 -3.93 -28.59 7.91
N ARG A 53 -4.22 -27.33 8.29
CA ARG A 53 -5.07 -27.01 9.44
C ARG A 53 -6.49 -27.51 9.25
N GLU A 54 -7.03 -27.39 8.04
CA GLU A 54 -8.35 -27.92 7.68
C GLU A 54 -8.38 -29.45 7.75
N LEU A 55 -7.34 -30.14 7.28
CA LEU A 55 -7.22 -31.59 7.41
C LEU A 55 -7.13 -32.03 8.87
N GLN A 56 -6.32 -31.35 9.70
CA GLN A 56 -6.23 -31.62 11.14
C GLN A 56 -7.57 -31.42 11.86
N ALA A 57 -8.33 -30.38 11.49
CA ALA A 57 -9.65 -30.14 12.05
C ALA A 57 -10.64 -31.24 11.66
N LYS A 58 -10.61 -31.70 10.40
CA LYS A 58 -11.43 -32.81 9.90
C LYS A 58 -11.09 -34.13 10.60
N THR A 59 -9.82 -34.44 10.84
CA THR A 59 -9.42 -35.67 11.54
C THR A 59 -9.72 -35.62 13.04
N THR A 60 -9.55 -34.47 13.68
CA THR A 60 -9.77 -34.29 15.12
C THR A 60 -11.25 -34.06 15.47
N GLY A 61 -12.10 -33.77 14.48
CA GLY A 61 -13.53 -33.49 14.68
C GLY A 61 -13.83 -32.14 15.36
N LYS A 62 -12.81 -31.32 15.65
CA LYS A 62 -12.99 -29.95 16.13
C LYS A 62 -13.41 -29.06 14.96
N LYS A 63 -14.51 -28.32 15.11
CA LYS A 63 -14.93 -27.32 14.12
C LYS A 63 -13.81 -26.30 13.97
N LEU A 64 -13.49 -25.91 12.73
CA LEU A 64 -12.56 -24.82 12.47
C LEU A 64 -13.10 -23.57 13.14
N ASP A 65 -12.47 -23.15 14.24
CA ASP A 65 -12.87 -21.95 14.95
C ASP A 65 -12.75 -20.75 14.00
N THR A 66 -13.85 -20.02 13.84
CA THR A 66 -13.92 -18.79 13.03
C THR A 66 -13.06 -17.65 13.61
N THR A 67 -12.36 -17.91 14.72
CA THR A 67 -11.40 -17.06 15.40
C THR A 67 -10.05 -16.95 14.68
N GLN A 68 -9.79 -17.69 13.60
CA GLN A 68 -8.53 -17.62 12.82
C GLN A 68 -8.09 -16.20 12.44
N ARG A 69 -9.03 -15.26 12.27
CA ARG A 69 -8.72 -13.85 11.98
C ARG A 69 -8.09 -13.11 13.19
N VAL A 70 -8.15 -13.72 14.37
CA VAL A 70 -7.77 -13.17 15.67
C VAL A 70 -6.74 -14.07 16.38
N ASP A 71 -6.47 -15.28 15.89
CA ASP A 71 -5.46 -16.17 16.46
C ASP A 71 -4.06 -15.53 16.43
N TRP A 72 -3.68 -14.83 15.36
CA TRP A 72 -2.42 -14.06 15.29
C TRP A 72 -2.30 -12.96 16.36
N MET A 73 -3.44 -12.53 16.93
CA MET A 73 -3.52 -11.52 18.01
C MET A 73 -3.43 -12.17 19.41
N TYR A 74 -3.74 -13.47 19.53
CA TYR A 74 -3.71 -14.21 20.80
C TYR A 74 -2.54 -15.21 20.91
N GLU A 75 -1.87 -15.56 19.81
CA GLU A 75 -0.56 -16.25 19.78
C GLU A 75 0.61 -15.29 20.13
N GLY A 76 0.44 -14.49 21.19
CA GLY A 76 1.55 -13.71 21.74
C GLY A 76 2.68 -14.62 22.27
N PRO A 77 3.90 -14.12 22.48
CA PRO A 77 5.05 -14.92 22.92
C PRO A 77 4.81 -15.73 24.22
N MET A 78 3.85 -15.32 25.04
CA MET A 78 3.41 -16.08 26.22
C MET A 78 2.61 -17.34 25.88
N ALA A 79 1.75 -17.31 24.86
CA ALA A 79 0.98 -18.46 24.41
C ALA A 79 1.88 -19.49 23.70
N ALA A 80 2.81 -19.00 22.87
CA ALA A 80 3.81 -19.86 22.20
C ALA A 80 4.78 -20.51 23.21
N SER A 81 5.15 -19.81 24.30
CA SER A 81 6.01 -20.38 25.34
C SER A 81 5.30 -21.46 26.17
N GLN A 82 3.99 -21.31 26.42
CA GLN A 82 3.22 -22.34 27.13
C GLN A 82 3.01 -23.58 26.26
N THR A 83 2.65 -23.41 24.98
CA THR A 83 2.49 -24.54 24.06
C THR A 83 3.81 -25.28 23.83
N ALA A 84 4.93 -24.56 23.68
CA ALA A 84 6.26 -25.15 23.55
C ALA A 84 6.67 -25.96 24.80
N LYS A 85 6.46 -25.42 26.01
CA LYS A 85 6.74 -26.14 27.26
C LYS A 85 5.91 -27.40 27.41
N THR A 86 4.61 -27.33 27.11
CA THR A 86 3.73 -28.51 27.15
C THR A 86 4.10 -29.55 26.09
N ALA A 87 4.58 -29.12 24.93
CA ALA A 87 5.02 -30.03 23.87
C ALA A 87 6.35 -30.72 24.22
N GLU A 88 7.32 -29.99 24.75
CA GLU A 88 8.61 -30.55 25.20
C GLU A 88 8.43 -31.53 26.37
N ASP A 89 7.59 -31.20 27.35
CA ASP A 89 7.28 -32.10 28.47
C ASP A 89 6.56 -33.39 28.01
N TYR A 90 5.69 -33.29 27.00
CA TYR A 90 5.01 -34.45 26.41
C TYR A 90 5.97 -35.34 25.61
N LEU A 91 6.91 -34.75 24.86
CA LEU A 91 7.98 -35.50 24.17
C LEU A 91 8.95 -36.17 25.16
N LEU A 92 9.14 -35.60 26.34
CA LEU A 92 9.88 -36.19 27.46
C LEU A 92 9.09 -37.27 28.21
N GLY A 93 7.89 -37.63 27.74
CA GLY A 93 7.09 -38.74 28.25
C GLY A 93 6.20 -38.38 29.43
N LYS A 94 6.04 -37.10 29.79
CA LYS A 94 5.06 -36.69 30.79
C LYS A 94 3.67 -36.68 30.17
N GLU A 95 2.72 -37.36 30.82
CA GLU A 95 1.35 -37.45 30.35
C GLU A 95 0.67 -36.07 30.31
N TYR A 96 0.05 -35.72 29.17
CA TYR A 96 -0.73 -34.50 29.04
C TYR A 96 -2.00 -34.61 29.88
N LYS A 97 -2.01 -33.95 31.04
CA LYS A 97 -3.22 -33.77 31.84
C LYS A 97 -3.90 -32.48 31.40
N PRO A 98 -5.12 -32.51 30.83
CA PRO A 98 -5.89 -31.30 30.65
C PRO A 98 -6.23 -30.79 32.06
N GLU A 99 -5.50 -29.79 32.55
CA GLU A 99 -5.84 -29.19 33.82
C GLU A 99 -7.22 -28.55 33.67
N ALA A 100 -8.21 -29.13 34.36
CA ALA A 100 -9.43 -28.41 34.66
C ALA A 100 -9.01 -27.21 35.50
N GLU A 101 -9.16 -26.00 34.97
CA GLU A 101 -8.97 -24.76 35.72
C GLU A 101 -9.96 -24.73 36.91
N GLN A 102 -9.59 -25.38 38.00
CA GLN A 102 -10.35 -25.39 39.22
C GLN A 102 -9.44 -24.97 40.38
N ASN A 103 -9.63 -23.69 40.72
CA ASN A 103 -9.70 -23.21 42.09
C ASN A 103 -8.41 -22.99 42.88
N GLN A 104 -7.21 -22.99 42.29
CA GLN A 104 -6.05 -22.43 43.01
C GLN A 104 -6.17 -20.90 43.17
N LEU A 105 -6.69 -20.22 42.14
CA LEU A 105 -6.92 -18.77 42.17
C LEU A 105 -8.01 -18.35 43.18
N LYS A 106 -9.04 -19.19 43.38
CA LYS A 106 -10.10 -18.93 44.37
C LYS A 106 -9.61 -19.11 45.81
N GLN A 107 -8.73 -20.08 46.07
CA GLN A 107 -8.13 -20.22 47.40
C GLN A 107 -7.22 -19.04 47.74
N LEU A 108 -6.50 -18.49 46.74
CA LEU A 108 -5.67 -17.30 46.90
C LEU A 108 -6.48 -16.00 47.08
N SER A 109 -7.75 -15.95 46.65
CA SER A 109 -8.63 -14.79 46.92
C SER A 109 -9.11 -14.69 48.37
N SER A 110 -9.06 -15.77 49.14
CA SER A 110 -9.51 -15.80 50.54
C SER A 110 -8.41 -15.35 51.53
N THR A 111 -7.19 -15.13 51.06
CA THR A 111 -6.05 -14.73 51.90
C THR A 111 -6.05 -13.21 52.12
N PRO A 112 -5.99 -12.72 53.38
CA PRO A 112 -5.96 -11.28 53.65
C PRO A 112 -4.70 -10.66 53.03
N GLY A 113 -4.89 -9.74 52.08
CA GLY A 113 -3.84 -9.20 51.20
C GLY A 113 -4.14 -9.36 49.70
N SER A 114 -5.14 -10.18 49.35
CA SER A 114 -5.54 -10.49 47.97
C SER A 114 -6.43 -9.44 47.28
N LEU A 115 -6.47 -8.19 47.76
CA LEU A 115 -7.28 -7.12 47.17
C LEU A 115 -6.92 -6.85 45.70
N TYR A 116 -5.66 -7.07 45.32
CA TYR A 116 -5.20 -6.98 43.93
C TYR A 116 -5.68 -8.13 43.03
N MET A 117 -6.08 -9.28 43.58
CA MET A 117 -6.58 -10.42 42.80
C MET A 117 -8.11 -10.50 42.77
N SER A 118 -8.81 -10.00 43.80
CA SER A 118 -10.28 -9.89 43.77
C SER A 118 -10.76 -8.77 42.85
N ALA A 119 -9.93 -7.74 42.64
CA ALA A 119 -10.10 -6.75 41.59
C ALA A 119 -9.58 -7.31 40.26
N ALA A 120 -10.12 -8.47 39.84
CA ALA A 120 -10.10 -8.79 38.43
C ALA A 120 -10.74 -7.58 37.72
N PRO A 121 -10.03 -6.86 36.84
CA PRO A 121 -10.68 -5.80 36.09
C PRO A 121 -11.87 -6.46 35.41
N SER A 122 -13.07 -5.91 35.62
CA SER A 122 -14.23 -6.24 34.79
C SER A 122 -13.72 -6.38 33.35
N ALA A 123 -14.11 -7.42 32.61
CA ALA A 123 -13.64 -7.62 31.24
C ALA A 123 -13.76 -6.35 30.37
N VAL A 124 -14.64 -5.42 30.74
CA VAL A 124 -14.79 -4.07 30.19
C VAL A 124 -13.61 -3.12 30.50
N ASN A 125 -13.10 -3.12 31.73
CA ASN A 125 -11.92 -2.34 32.11
C ASN A 125 -10.63 -2.93 31.54
N ASP A 126 -10.55 -4.26 31.47
CA ASP A 126 -9.38 -4.93 30.89
C ASP A 126 -9.32 -4.67 29.37
N SER A 127 -10.45 -4.73 28.66
CA SER A 127 -10.53 -4.31 27.25
C SER A 127 -10.24 -2.82 27.04
N PHE A 128 -10.66 -1.94 27.96
CA PHE A 128 -10.34 -0.52 27.90
C PHE A 128 -8.85 -0.23 28.12
N SER A 129 -8.21 -0.87 29.11
CA SER A 129 -6.75 -0.78 29.32
C SER A 129 -5.99 -1.33 28.13
N ARG A 130 -6.36 -2.51 27.62
CA ARG A 130 -5.74 -3.11 26.42
C ARG A 130 -5.84 -2.22 25.17
N LEU A 131 -6.96 -1.53 24.97
CA LEU A 131 -7.14 -0.61 23.83
C LEU A 131 -6.40 0.73 24.02
N ASN A 132 -6.20 1.18 25.26
CA ASN A 132 -5.54 2.46 25.55
C ASN A 132 -4.03 2.33 25.75
N GLU A 133 -3.58 1.18 26.22
CA GLU A 133 -2.18 0.82 26.44
C GLU A 133 -1.58 0.11 25.21
N ASP A 134 -2.35 -0.06 24.12
CA ASP A 134 -1.84 -0.49 22.81
C ASP A 134 -0.72 0.46 22.34
N PRO A 135 0.48 -0.04 22.01
CA PRO A 135 1.60 0.77 21.54
C PRO A 135 1.27 1.58 20.28
N MET A 136 0.44 1.06 19.38
CA MET A 136 0.02 1.80 18.18
C MET A 136 -0.92 2.95 18.53
N MET A 137 -1.85 2.73 19.46
CA MET A 137 -2.72 3.78 19.99
C MET A 137 -1.91 4.83 20.77
N MET A 138 -0.89 4.43 21.53
CA MET A 138 0.03 5.35 22.21
C MET A 138 0.79 6.24 21.22
N ILE A 139 1.36 5.66 20.16
CA ILE A 139 2.06 6.43 19.10
C ILE A 139 1.08 7.42 18.45
N LYS A 140 -0.14 6.98 18.13
CA LYS A 140 -1.17 7.85 17.53
C LYS A 140 -1.57 8.99 18.47
N ARG A 141 -1.67 8.72 19.77
CA ARG A 141 -1.95 9.73 20.81
C ARG A 141 -0.81 10.73 20.94
N GLN A 142 0.44 10.25 20.95
CA GLN A 142 1.63 11.11 20.97
C GLN A 142 1.72 11.99 19.72
N GLN A 143 1.45 11.44 18.53
CA GLN A 143 1.40 12.20 17.28
C GLN A 143 0.33 13.29 17.32
N LYS A 144 -0.89 12.96 17.77
CA LYS A 144 -1.98 13.94 17.93
C LYS A 144 -1.63 15.01 18.96
N ALA A 145 -1.02 14.62 20.09
CA ALA A 145 -0.58 15.55 21.12
C ALA A 145 0.53 16.49 20.61
N ALA A 146 1.49 15.98 19.84
CA ALA A 146 2.53 16.78 19.20
C ALA A 146 1.94 17.77 18.18
N GLN A 147 0.98 17.33 17.37
CA GLN A 147 0.26 18.19 16.43
C GLN A 147 -0.47 19.33 17.16
N ILE A 148 -1.20 18.99 18.23
CA ILE A 148 -1.88 19.99 19.07
C ILE A 148 -0.87 20.91 19.75
N ALA A 149 0.26 20.41 20.22
CA ALA A 149 1.31 21.23 20.86
C ALA A 149 1.93 22.22 19.87
N VAL A 150 2.11 21.84 18.60
CA VAL A 150 2.55 22.74 17.54
C VAL A 150 1.47 23.79 17.26
N LEU A 151 0.20 23.39 17.12
CA LEU A 151 -0.93 24.30 16.87
C LEU A 151 -1.16 25.28 18.03
N LYS A 152 -1.05 24.81 19.27
CA LYS A 152 -1.22 25.58 20.51
C LYS A 152 -0.06 26.56 20.72
N ASN A 153 1.11 26.30 20.13
CA ASN A 153 2.26 27.21 20.19
C ASN A 153 2.20 28.24 19.03
N PRO A 154 1.78 29.49 19.30
CA PRO A 154 1.62 30.49 18.24
C PRO A 154 2.94 30.86 17.55
N ALA A 155 4.08 30.77 18.24
CA ALA A 155 5.39 31.06 17.65
C ALA A 155 5.83 29.96 16.66
N LYS A 156 5.59 28.68 16.98
CA LYS A 156 5.84 27.58 16.04
C LYS A 156 4.90 27.65 14.83
N MET A 157 3.64 28.03 15.05
CA MET A 157 2.68 28.23 13.95
C MET A 157 3.05 29.38 13.03
N LYS A 158 3.52 30.52 13.57
CA LYS A 158 4.03 31.63 12.76
C LYS A 158 5.21 31.18 11.90
N LYS A 159 6.22 30.54 12.49
CA LYS A 159 7.38 30.00 11.75
C LYS A 159 6.99 29.01 10.65
N LEU A 160 6.00 28.15 10.90
CA LEU A 160 5.47 27.22 9.88
C LEU A 160 4.75 27.96 8.75
N LYS A 161 3.92 28.95 9.07
CA LYS A 161 3.24 29.79 8.07
C LYS A 161 4.24 30.54 7.20
N ASP A 162 5.24 31.17 7.82
CA ASP A 162 6.28 31.92 7.09
C ASP A 162 7.08 31.03 6.13
N LYS A 163 7.40 29.79 6.55
CA LYS A 163 8.08 28.81 5.69
C LYS A 163 7.20 28.38 4.50
N VAL A 164 5.94 28.06 4.76
CA VAL A 164 4.99 27.67 3.70
C VAL A 164 4.77 28.81 2.71
N GLU A 165 4.66 30.05 3.19
CA GLU A 165 4.51 31.23 2.34
C GLU A 165 5.74 31.45 1.45
N LYS A 166 6.95 31.30 2.01
CA LYS A 166 8.21 31.34 1.26
C LYS A 166 8.25 30.26 0.17
N GLU A 167 7.98 29.00 0.49
CA GLU A 167 7.95 27.91 -0.50
C GLU A 167 6.93 28.15 -1.63
N LEU A 168 5.74 28.67 -1.29
CA LEU A 168 4.73 29.01 -2.29
C LEU A 168 5.18 30.18 -3.17
N SER A 169 5.87 31.18 -2.61
CA SER A 169 6.43 32.30 -3.37
C SER A 169 7.54 31.83 -4.33
N GLU A 170 8.46 30.97 -3.86
CA GLU A 170 9.52 30.38 -4.68
C GLU A 170 8.94 29.52 -5.81
N ARG A 171 7.92 28.69 -5.53
CA ARG A 171 7.20 27.91 -6.56
C ARG A 171 6.51 28.80 -7.59
N LYS A 172 5.95 29.95 -7.18
CA LYS A 172 5.35 30.94 -8.11
C LYS A 172 6.43 31.57 -8.99
N ILE A 173 7.55 32.02 -8.40
CA ILE A 173 8.69 32.60 -9.13
C ILE A 173 9.25 31.58 -10.13
N ALA A 174 9.47 30.32 -9.72
CA ALA A 174 9.94 29.26 -10.61
C ALA A 174 8.97 28.99 -11.78
N LYS A 175 7.65 29.02 -11.53
CA LYS A 175 6.63 28.88 -12.60
C LYS A 175 6.67 30.07 -13.57
N LEU A 176 6.85 31.30 -13.08
CA LEU A 176 6.95 32.49 -13.91
C LEU A 176 8.23 32.46 -14.76
N ALA A 177 9.37 32.16 -14.16
CA ALA A 177 10.65 32.00 -14.86
C ALA A 177 10.57 30.93 -15.96
N LYS A 178 9.91 29.79 -15.69
CA LYS A 178 9.67 28.73 -16.71
C LYS A 178 8.77 29.21 -17.85
N LYS A 179 7.75 30.04 -17.58
CA LYS A 179 6.88 30.64 -18.60
C LYS A 179 7.65 31.64 -19.47
N GLU A 180 8.47 32.49 -18.88
CA GLU A 180 9.31 33.46 -19.60
C GLU A 180 10.36 32.77 -20.48
N ALA A 181 11.06 31.76 -19.95
CA ALA A 181 12.00 30.96 -20.73
C ALA A 181 11.33 30.30 -21.95
N LYS A 182 10.08 29.83 -21.81
CA LYS A 182 9.30 29.26 -22.92
C LYS A 182 8.93 30.33 -23.96
N LYS A 183 8.52 31.53 -23.53
CA LYS A 183 8.24 32.66 -24.43
C LYS A 183 9.49 33.12 -25.19
N ALA A 184 10.62 33.27 -24.50
CA ALA A 184 11.89 33.64 -25.12
C ALA A 184 12.36 32.60 -26.16
N LYS A 185 12.19 31.31 -25.88
CA LYS A 185 12.49 30.23 -26.84
C LYS A 185 11.57 30.26 -28.06
N LYS A 186 10.29 30.61 -27.89
CA LYS A 186 9.33 30.77 -29.00
C LYS A 186 9.70 31.98 -29.87
N ALA A 187 9.98 33.14 -29.26
CA ALA A 187 10.42 34.34 -29.98
C ALA A 187 11.72 34.12 -30.77
N LYS A 188 12.71 33.40 -30.21
CA LYS A 188 13.93 33.02 -30.95
C LYS A 188 13.64 32.09 -32.14
N LYS A 189 12.64 31.20 -32.04
CA LYS A 189 12.24 30.31 -33.15
C LYS A 189 11.55 31.10 -34.27
N ASP A 190 10.68 32.03 -33.92
CA ASP A 190 9.95 32.85 -34.90
C ASP A 190 10.90 33.83 -35.64
N LYS A 191 11.88 34.44 -34.93
CA LYS A 191 12.92 35.28 -35.55
C LYS A 191 13.87 34.51 -36.48
N LYS A 192 14.03 33.19 -36.29
CA LYS A 192 14.78 32.33 -37.22
C LYS A 192 13.98 31.99 -38.47
N ARG A 193 12.66 31.81 -38.35
CA ARG A 193 11.76 31.60 -39.50
C ARG A 193 11.64 32.83 -40.40
N SER A 194 11.65 34.03 -39.82
CA SER A 194 11.57 35.28 -40.60
C SER A 194 12.89 35.69 -41.27
N ARG A 195 14.00 34.99 -41.00
CA ARG A 195 15.32 35.23 -41.61
C ARG A 195 15.65 34.24 -42.73
N SER A 196 14.79 33.26 -43.01
CA SER A 196 14.94 32.39 -44.16
C SER A 196 14.45 33.12 -45.42
N PRO A 197 15.24 33.20 -46.51
CA PRO A 197 14.80 33.79 -47.77
C PRO A 197 13.58 33.03 -48.32
N PRO A 198 12.61 33.69 -48.96
CA PRO A 198 11.53 32.98 -49.63
C PRO A 198 12.13 32.23 -50.81
N ILE A 199 12.21 30.90 -50.69
CA ILE A 199 12.56 30.06 -51.83
C ILE A 199 11.37 30.12 -52.79
N LYS A 200 11.53 30.85 -53.90
CA LYS A 200 10.61 30.82 -55.04
C LYS A 200 10.68 29.43 -55.66
N PHE A 201 9.76 28.54 -55.29
CA PHE A 201 9.46 27.37 -56.11
C PHE A 201 8.18 27.62 -56.89
N LEU A 202 8.33 27.45 -58.19
CA LEU A 202 7.32 27.56 -59.22
C LEU A 202 6.24 26.46 -59.08
N SER A 203 5.06 26.81 -59.58
CA SER A 203 3.98 25.94 -60.08
C SER A 203 2.93 25.40 -59.10
N PRO A 204 1.72 25.98 -59.12
CA PRO A 204 0.48 25.35 -58.68
C PRO A 204 0.03 24.27 -59.67
N SER A 205 0.08 22.99 -59.26
CA SER A 205 -0.56 21.90 -60.00
C SER A 205 -1.94 21.63 -59.41
N HIS A 206 -2.94 21.78 -60.26
CA HIS A 206 -4.36 21.55 -60.01
C HIS A 206 -4.60 20.10 -59.60
N ARG A 207 -5.21 19.87 -58.43
CA ARG A 207 -5.93 18.62 -58.16
C ARG A 207 -7.17 18.88 -57.33
N SER A 208 -8.28 18.45 -57.91
CA SER A 208 -9.67 18.72 -57.57
C SER A 208 -10.06 18.41 -56.12
N PRO A 209 -10.93 19.21 -55.48
CA PRO A 209 -11.60 18.83 -54.24
C PRO A 209 -12.83 17.95 -54.53
N SER A 210 -12.80 16.69 -54.11
CA SER A 210 -14.00 15.87 -53.97
C SER A 210 -14.56 15.95 -52.54
N PRO A 211 -15.90 15.89 -52.36
CA PRO A 211 -16.59 16.27 -51.13
C PRO A 211 -16.86 15.08 -50.19
N LYS A 212 -17.35 15.43 -48.97
CA LYS A 212 -17.85 14.60 -47.85
C LYS A 212 -16.77 14.34 -46.78
N ARG A 213 -16.99 14.50 -45.48
CA ARG A 213 -18.22 14.34 -44.68
C ARG A 213 -18.01 14.99 -43.30
N ALA A 214 -19.07 15.58 -42.77
CA ALA A 214 -19.14 16.24 -41.47
C ALA A 214 -18.82 15.32 -40.27
N ARG A 215 -18.21 15.90 -39.22
CA ARG A 215 -18.69 15.75 -37.83
C ARG A 215 -18.22 16.92 -36.96
N SER A 216 -19.20 17.45 -36.24
CA SER A 216 -19.25 18.60 -35.34
C SER A 216 -18.38 18.46 -34.08
N THR A 217 -17.96 19.61 -33.50
CA THR A 217 -18.19 20.07 -32.10
C THR A 217 -17.16 21.12 -31.65
N ALA A 218 -17.57 21.98 -30.70
CA ALA A 218 -16.92 23.16 -30.09
C ALA A 218 -17.12 24.48 -30.87
N VAL A 219 -18.20 25.25 -30.69
CA VAL A 219 -18.71 25.94 -29.48
C VAL A 219 -17.69 26.94 -28.90
N ASN A 220 -17.78 28.17 -29.41
CA ASN A 220 -17.67 29.48 -28.75
C ASN A 220 -16.42 29.81 -27.91
N ASP A 221 -15.42 30.42 -28.56
CA ASP A 221 -14.54 31.42 -27.92
C ASP A 221 -14.97 32.80 -28.42
N ALA A 222 -15.88 33.44 -27.70
CA ALA A 222 -16.20 34.86 -27.88
C ALA A 222 -15.08 35.68 -27.23
N ALA A 223 -14.27 36.33 -28.07
CA ALA A 223 -13.41 37.42 -27.67
C ALA A 223 -14.30 38.64 -27.40
N ASP A 224 -14.33 39.09 -26.15
CA ASP A 224 -14.93 40.38 -25.80
C ASP A 224 -13.86 41.32 -25.21
N SER A 225 -13.94 42.56 -25.69
CA SER A 225 -13.01 43.65 -25.51
C SER A 225 -13.72 44.77 -24.73
N HIS A 226 -12.94 45.47 -23.90
CA HIS A 226 -13.28 46.72 -23.19
C HIS A 226 -14.02 46.59 -21.84
N THR A 227 -13.31 46.87 -20.75
CA THR A 227 -13.34 48.18 -20.04
C THR A 227 -12.63 48.05 -18.69
N LYS A 228 -11.87 49.08 -18.36
CA LYS A 228 -10.99 49.17 -17.19
C LYS A 228 -11.82 49.67 -16.01
N ALA A 229 -12.34 48.78 -15.17
CA ALA A 229 -12.96 49.15 -13.89
C ALA A 229 -11.87 49.29 -12.80
N PRO A 230 -11.94 50.30 -11.91
CA PRO A 230 -10.99 50.44 -10.81
C PRO A 230 -11.20 49.32 -9.77
N PRO A 231 -10.14 48.91 -9.02
CA PRO A 231 -10.26 47.86 -8.02
C PRO A 231 -11.15 48.30 -6.85
N PRO A 232 -11.89 47.38 -6.21
CA PRO A 232 -12.69 47.69 -5.03
C PRO A 232 -11.79 48.14 -3.87
N PRO A 233 -12.23 49.07 -3.00
CA PRO A 233 -11.41 49.53 -1.89
C PRO A 233 -11.11 48.39 -0.93
N LEU A 234 -9.83 48.29 -0.56
CA LEU A 234 -9.33 47.34 0.43
C LEU A 234 -10.10 47.50 1.74
N LYS A 235 -10.74 46.42 2.19
CA LYS A 235 -11.39 46.35 3.50
C LYS A 235 -10.31 46.29 4.58
N GLY A 236 -9.93 47.47 5.06
CA GLY A 236 -9.02 47.62 6.20
C GLY A 236 -9.57 46.90 7.42
N TYR A 237 -8.78 45.98 7.97
CA TYR A 237 -8.98 45.44 9.30
C TYR A 237 -8.80 46.57 10.32
N GLY A 238 -9.75 46.67 11.25
CA GLY A 238 -9.95 47.85 12.08
C GLY A 238 -8.78 48.20 12.99
N VAL A 239 -8.48 49.50 13.02
CA VAL A 239 -8.16 50.30 14.20
C VAL A 239 -8.59 51.73 13.84
N ILE A 240 -9.74 52.19 14.34
CA ILE A 240 -10.07 53.62 14.30
C ILE A 240 -9.41 54.21 15.53
N GLY A 241 -8.22 54.78 15.33
CA GLY A 241 -7.60 55.70 16.27
C GLY A 241 -8.50 56.94 16.41
N GLY A 242 -8.66 57.39 17.66
CA GLY A 242 -9.43 58.58 17.99
C GLY A 242 -8.81 59.86 17.44
N GLU A 243 -9.57 60.94 17.65
CA GLU A 243 -9.18 62.35 17.47
C GLU A 243 -9.31 62.86 16.02
N ASN A 244 -10.57 63.06 15.62
CA ASN A 244 -11.08 64.32 15.03
C ASN A 244 -12.47 64.07 14.41
N ALA A 245 -13.51 64.13 15.24
CA ALA A 245 -14.91 64.14 14.80
C ALA A 245 -15.47 65.56 14.93
N VAL A 246 -15.04 66.46 14.05
CA VAL A 246 -15.72 67.73 13.80
C VAL A 246 -16.60 67.56 12.56
N SER A 247 -17.79 66.99 12.76
CA SER A 247 -19.00 67.26 11.98
C SER A 247 -20.14 66.39 12.53
N ALA A 248 -21.07 67.01 13.23
CA ALA A 248 -22.19 66.37 13.92
C ALA A 248 -23.22 65.67 13.00
N ASN A 249 -23.01 65.63 11.68
CA ASN A 249 -23.99 65.08 10.72
C ASN A 249 -23.48 63.94 9.82
N SER A 250 -22.30 63.36 10.07
CA SER A 250 -21.78 62.23 9.26
C SER A 250 -21.40 60.99 10.08
N VAL A 251 -22.16 60.67 11.11
CA VAL A 251 -22.13 59.31 11.70
C VAL A 251 -23.15 58.48 10.96
N ARG A 252 -22.72 57.66 9.99
CA ARG A 252 -23.58 56.64 9.36
C ARG A 252 -24.00 55.65 10.46
N LYS A 253 -25.14 55.93 11.09
CA LYS A 253 -25.77 55.03 12.05
C LYS A 253 -26.16 53.77 11.27
N CYS A 254 -25.42 52.68 11.45
CA CYS A 254 -25.82 51.37 10.92
C CYS A 254 -27.17 51.02 11.54
N LYS A 255 -28.25 51.11 10.75
CA LYS A 255 -29.64 50.90 11.22
C LYS A 255 -29.92 49.46 11.67
N ASP A 256 -28.99 48.53 11.42
CA ASP A 256 -29.18 47.09 11.58
C ASP A 256 -28.37 46.47 12.73
N VAL A 257 -28.03 47.25 13.76
CA VAL A 257 -27.36 46.74 14.97
C VAL A 257 -28.39 46.57 16.08
N ASP A 258 -28.75 45.32 16.38
CA ASP A 258 -29.59 44.97 17.54
C ASP A 258 -28.85 45.35 18.83
N THR A 259 -29.23 46.46 19.45
CA THR A 259 -28.64 46.96 20.72
C THR A 259 -29.23 46.32 21.97
N SER A 260 -30.26 45.48 21.82
CA SER A 260 -30.96 44.80 22.91
C SER A 260 -30.26 43.54 23.42
N SER A 261 -29.24 43.05 22.70
CA SER A 261 -28.48 41.86 23.10
C SER A 261 -26.99 42.18 23.14
N LEU A 262 -26.33 41.86 24.25
CA LEU A 262 -24.88 42.03 24.47
C LEU A 262 -24.02 41.02 23.67
N GLY A 263 -24.46 40.62 22.47
CA GLY A 263 -23.80 39.62 21.64
C GLY A 263 -23.89 39.92 20.14
N PRO A 264 -23.29 39.08 19.28
CA PRO A 264 -23.41 39.21 17.82
C PRO A 264 -24.88 39.20 17.41
N SER A 265 -25.29 40.10 16.50
CA SER A 265 -26.71 40.23 16.15
C SER A 265 -27.30 38.91 15.65
N ARG A 266 -28.52 38.61 16.10
CA ARG A 266 -29.18 37.32 15.85
C ARG A 266 -29.30 37.02 14.35
N LYS A 267 -29.58 38.06 13.55
CA LYS A 267 -29.64 37.97 12.08
C LYS A 267 -28.30 37.54 11.46
N LEU A 268 -27.17 38.03 11.99
CA LEU A 268 -25.86 37.63 11.49
C LEU A 268 -25.51 36.18 11.89
N LEU A 269 -25.97 35.73 13.06
CA LEU A 269 -25.80 34.33 13.48
C LEU A 269 -26.64 33.39 12.64
N GLU A 270 -27.87 33.76 12.30
CA GLU A 270 -28.75 33.00 11.40
C GLU A 270 -28.15 32.94 9.98
N MET A 271 -27.69 34.07 9.44
CA MET A 271 -27.00 34.11 8.14
C MET A 271 -25.71 33.25 8.14
N ALA A 272 -24.94 33.25 9.24
CA ALA A 272 -23.76 32.41 9.38
C ALA A 272 -24.11 30.92 9.45
N ARG A 273 -25.22 30.55 10.11
CA ARG A 273 -25.72 29.17 10.16
C ARG A 273 -26.18 28.69 8.79
N GLU A 274 -26.93 29.51 8.06
CA GLU A 274 -27.37 29.21 6.69
C GLU A 274 -26.20 29.04 5.74
N LYS A 275 -25.20 29.93 5.82
CA LYS A 275 -23.98 29.80 5.02
C LYS A 275 -23.22 28.50 5.31
N LYS A 276 -23.10 28.14 6.60
CA LYS A 276 -22.48 26.87 7.01
C LYS A 276 -23.26 25.65 6.53
N ALA A 277 -24.59 25.73 6.53
CA ALA A 277 -25.46 24.67 5.99
C ALA A 277 -25.29 24.53 4.46
N ALA A 278 -25.24 25.64 3.72
CA ALA A 278 -25.00 25.64 2.29
C ALA A 278 -23.61 25.08 1.92
N GLU A 279 -22.57 25.44 2.68
CA GLU A 279 -21.22 24.89 2.50
C GLU A 279 -21.18 23.38 2.79
N ALA A 280 -21.90 22.91 3.81
CA ALA A 280 -22.01 21.48 4.12
C ALA A 280 -22.73 20.71 3.00
N ALA A 281 -23.83 21.24 2.47
CA ALA A 281 -24.55 20.64 1.35
C ALA A 281 -23.69 20.57 0.07
N ALA A 282 -22.92 21.62 -0.22
CA ALA A 282 -22.00 21.64 -1.35
C ALA A 282 -20.85 20.61 -1.21
N LEU A 283 -20.37 20.41 0.02
CA LEU A 283 -19.35 19.40 0.32
C LEU A 283 -19.94 17.98 0.16
N GLU A 284 -21.17 17.76 0.62
CA GLU A 284 -21.86 16.48 0.47
C GLU A 284 -22.09 16.12 -1.01
N GLU A 285 -22.53 17.08 -1.84
CA GLU A 285 -22.64 16.89 -3.28
C GLU A 285 -21.31 16.51 -3.93
N ARG A 286 -20.22 17.18 -3.53
CA ARG A 286 -18.88 16.90 -4.06
C ARG A 286 -18.41 15.50 -3.66
N LEU A 287 -18.68 15.06 -2.43
CA LEU A 287 -18.40 13.70 -1.97
C LEU A 287 -19.25 12.67 -2.73
N ARG A 288 -20.53 12.97 -2.99
CA ARG A 288 -21.41 12.11 -3.79
C ARG A 288 -20.90 11.95 -5.22
N LYS A 289 -20.51 13.05 -5.88
CA LYS A 289 -19.89 13.03 -7.22
C LYS A 289 -18.58 12.24 -7.24
N ALA A 290 -17.73 12.41 -6.22
CA ALA A 290 -16.50 11.63 -6.08
C ALA A 290 -16.79 10.12 -5.90
N ARG A 291 -17.78 9.77 -5.09
CA ARG A 291 -18.19 8.37 -4.86
C ARG A 291 -18.70 7.71 -6.14
N VAL A 292 -19.51 8.42 -6.94
CA VAL A 292 -20.00 7.93 -8.24
C VAL A 292 -18.86 7.72 -9.24
N MET A 293 -17.85 8.58 -9.25
CA MET A 293 -16.66 8.43 -10.12
C MET A 293 -15.76 7.24 -9.73
N THR A 294 -15.76 6.82 -8.46
CA THR A 294 -14.93 5.72 -7.97
C THR A 294 -15.62 4.35 -7.98
N GLN A 295 -16.95 4.33 -8.15
CA GLN A 295 -17.70 3.09 -8.14
C GLN A 295 -17.78 2.52 -9.56
N PRO A 296 -17.36 1.26 -9.79
CA PRO A 296 -17.55 0.61 -11.08
C PRO A 296 -19.04 0.59 -11.40
N THR A 297 -19.38 0.88 -12.66
CA THR A 297 -20.75 0.90 -13.15
C THR A 297 -21.36 -0.50 -13.06
N ALA A 298 -22.70 -0.62 -13.18
CA ALA A 298 -23.35 -1.93 -13.14
C ALA A 298 -22.80 -2.87 -14.23
N ALA A 299 -22.51 -2.34 -15.42
CA ALA A 299 -21.88 -3.08 -16.52
C ALA A 299 -20.47 -3.59 -16.15
N ASP A 300 -19.63 -2.75 -15.55
CA ASP A 300 -18.28 -3.16 -15.12
C ASP A 300 -18.32 -4.28 -14.05
N ARG A 301 -19.37 -4.29 -13.21
CA ARG A 301 -19.57 -5.35 -12.20
C ARG A 301 -20.02 -6.66 -12.86
N GLU A 302 -20.88 -6.59 -13.86
CA GLU A 302 -21.31 -7.75 -14.64
C GLU A 302 -20.15 -8.37 -15.44
N GLU A 303 -19.31 -7.55 -16.06
CA GLU A 303 -18.09 -8.01 -16.74
C GLU A 303 -17.15 -8.72 -15.77
N ARG A 304 -16.92 -8.15 -14.59
CA ARG A 304 -16.08 -8.77 -13.55
C ARG A 304 -16.64 -10.09 -13.01
N LEU A 305 -17.97 -10.21 -12.93
CA LEU A 305 -18.63 -11.48 -12.58
C LEU A 305 -18.47 -12.53 -13.68
N ARG A 306 -18.51 -12.13 -14.96
CA ARG A 306 -18.24 -13.02 -16.10
C ARG A 306 -16.79 -13.49 -16.12
N GLU A 307 -15.85 -12.58 -15.92
CA GLU A 307 -14.41 -12.93 -15.78
C GLU A 307 -14.20 -13.94 -14.64
N MET A 308 -14.84 -13.73 -13.49
CA MET A 308 -14.77 -14.67 -12.36
C MET A 308 -15.35 -16.04 -12.71
N ALA A 309 -16.43 -16.09 -13.48
CA ALA A 309 -17.03 -17.35 -13.93
C ALA A 309 -16.15 -18.09 -14.96
N ASP A 310 -15.51 -17.36 -15.88
CA ASP A 310 -14.61 -17.96 -16.86
C ASP A 310 -13.30 -18.45 -16.24
N ASP A 311 -12.77 -17.73 -15.24
CA ASP A 311 -11.61 -18.19 -14.47
C ASP A 311 -11.96 -19.42 -13.61
N ALA A 312 -13.16 -19.49 -13.05
CA ALA A 312 -13.64 -20.69 -12.37
C ALA A 312 -13.70 -21.90 -13.30
N ARG A 313 -14.20 -21.73 -14.54
CA ARG A 313 -14.21 -22.80 -15.56
C ARG A 313 -12.81 -23.25 -15.95
N ARG A 314 -11.88 -22.31 -16.17
CA ARG A 314 -10.46 -22.63 -16.45
C ARG A 314 -9.84 -23.45 -15.32
N ARG A 315 -10.17 -23.10 -14.07
CA ARG A 315 -9.72 -23.83 -12.89
C ARG A 315 -10.29 -25.25 -12.84
N GLU A 316 -11.56 -25.44 -13.18
CA GLU A 316 -12.19 -26.77 -13.26
C GLU A 316 -11.50 -27.65 -14.31
N VAL A 317 -11.23 -27.14 -15.50
CA VAL A 317 -10.50 -27.87 -16.55
C VAL A 317 -9.11 -28.32 -16.06
N LEU A 318 -8.36 -27.43 -15.40
CA LEU A 318 -7.04 -27.78 -14.85
C LEU A 318 -7.11 -28.84 -13.75
N LEU A 319 -8.19 -28.85 -12.95
CA LEU A 319 -8.41 -29.87 -11.93
C LEU A 319 -8.75 -31.22 -12.57
N GLU A 320 -9.59 -31.23 -13.61
CA GLU A 320 -9.91 -32.44 -14.38
C GLU A 320 -8.68 -33.04 -15.05
N GLU A 321 -7.82 -32.21 -15.64
CA GLU A 321 -6.54 -32.66 -16.24
C GLU A 321 -5.62 -33.30 -15.20
N ARG A 322 -5.51 -32.71 -14.00
CA ARG A 322 -4.72 -33.28 -12.89
C ARG A 322 -5.31 -34.59 -12.38
N LEU A 323 -6.64 -34.69 -12.30
CA LEU A 323 -7.31 -35.94 -11.91
C LEU A 323 -7.04 -37.03 -12.93
N ARG A 324 -7.20 -36.74 -14.23
CA ARG A 324 -6.88 -37.68 -15.30
C ARG A 324 -5.41 -38.11 -15.29
N ALA A 325 -4.48 -37.17 -15.06
CA ALA A 325 -3.07 -37.49 -14.96
C ALA A 325 -2.77 -38.40 -13.76
N LYS A 326 -3.44 -38.18 -12.62
CA LYS A 326 -3.32 -39.02 -11.43
C LYS A 326 -3.92 -40.41 -11.63
N GLU A 327 -5.07 -40.51 -12.29
CA GLU A 327 -5.69 -41.79 -12.68
C GLU A 327 -4.80 -42.55 -13.66
N ALA A 328 -4.22 -41.87 -14.64
CA ALA A 328 -3.27 -42.48 -15.58
C ALA A 328 -1.99 -42.98 -14.87
N ALA A 329 -1.45 -42.20 -13.93
CA ALA A 329 -0.29 -42.60 -13.13
C ALA A 329 -0.60 -43.83 -12.27
N ARG A 330 -1.78 -43.85 -11.63
CA ARG A 330 -2.25 -45.01 -10.85
C ARG A 330 -2.45 -46.25 -11.73
N ALA A 331 -3.01 -46.09 -12.92
CA ALA A 331 -3.16 -47.19 -13.88
C ALA A 331 -1.80 -47.72 -14.37
N GLN A 332 -0.80 -46.85 -14.53
CA GLN A 332 0.58 -47.26 -14.85
C GLN A 332 1.24 -48.00 -13.69
N GLU A 333 0.99 -47.58 -12.45
CA GLU A 333 1.48 -48.26 -11.24
C GLU A 333 0.84 -49.64 -11.07
N GLU A 334 -0.48 -49.76 -11.29
CA GLU A 334 -1.20 -51.04 -11.25
C GLU A 334 -0.82 -51.96 -12.42
N ALA A 335 -0.37 -51.41 -13.56
CA ALA A 335 0.14 -52.18 -14.70
C ALA A 335 1.64 -52.53 -14.59
N ALA A 336 2.36 -51.95 -13.64
CA ALA A 336 3.78 -52.25 -13.43
C ALA A 336 3.90 -53.63 -12.74
N PRO A 337 4.80 -54.52 -13.22
CA PRO A 337 5.04 -55.79 -12.56
C PRO A 337 5.63 -55.56 -11.16
N GLU A 338 5.18 -56.36 -10.18
CA GLU A 338 5.70 -56.34 -8.80
C GLU A 338 7.23 -56.36 -8.79
N PRO A 339 7.90 -55.44 -8.05
CA PRO A 339 9.34 -55.43 -7.98
C PRO A 339 9.83 -56.74 -7.36
N SER A 340 10.63 -57.48 -8.12
CA SER A 340 11.18 -58.77 -7.67
C SER A 340 11.86 -58.59 -6.32
N THR A 341 11.53 -59.46 -5.37
CA THR A 341 11.96 -59.52 -3.96
C THR A 341 13.46 -59.80 -3.77
N ASN A 342 14.30 -59.46 -4.75
CA ASN A 342 15.74 -59.57 -4.69
C ASN A 342 16.31 -58.19 -4.34
N PRO A 343 16.81 -57.97 -3.12
CA PRO A 343 17.36 -56.69 -2.72
C PRO A 343 18.74 -56.51 -3.37
N THR A 344 18.74 -56.08 -4.64
CA THR A 344 19.95 -55.72 -5.39
C THR A 344 20.81 -54.73 -4.62
N PHE A 345 20.17 -53.81 -3.89
CA PHE A 345 20.83 -52.90 -2.95
C PHE A 345 21.69 -53.61 -1.90
N LEU A 346 21.22 -54.72 -1.31
CA LEU A 346 22.01 -55.47 -0.32
C LEU A 346 23.17 -56.22 -0.97
N GLN A 347 23.01 -56.70 -2.21
CA GLN A 347 24.10 -57.28 -2.98
C GLN A 347 25.14 -56.23 -3.38
N GLU A 348 24.72 -55.05 -3.83
CA GLU A 348 25.61 -53.94 -4.14
C GLU A 348 26.35 -53.44 -2.90
N LEU A 349 25.67 -53.31 -1.77
CA LEU A 349 26.28 -52.90 -0.50
C LEU A 349 27.28 -53.95 0.00
N ASN A 350 26.95 -55.23 -0.09
CA ASN A 350 27.85 -56.32 0.29
C ASN A 350 29.07 -56.39 -0.65
N HIS A 351 28.84 -56.28 -1.96
CA HIS A 351 29.93 -56.23 -2.95
C HIS A 351 30.84 -55.02 -2.71
N ALA A 352 30.29 -53.83 -2.48
CA ALA A 352 31.07 -52.64 -2.15
C ALA A 352 31.82 -52.75 -0.82
N ALA A 353 31.22 -53.39 0.18
CA ALA A 353 31.81 -53.57 1.51
C ALA A 353 32.95 -54.60 1.50
N TYR A 354 32.78 -55.74 0.83
CA TYR A 354 33.66 -56.91 1.03
C TYR A 354 34.44 -57.37 -0.21
N ILE A 355 33.98 -57.07 -1.44
CA ILE A 355 34.50 -57.73 -2.65
C ILE A 355 35.12 -56.73 -3.65
N GLY A 356 34.53 -55.54 -3.82
CA GLY A 356 34.89 -54.58 -4.86
C GLY A 356 35.92 -53.51 -4.49
N SER A 357 36.42 -53.50 -3.26
CA SER A 357 37.43 -52.52 -2.81
C SER A 357 38.52 -53.24 -2.04
N SER A 358 39.76 -53.12 -2.49
CA SER A 358 40.97 -53.67 -1.84
C SER A 358 41.25 -53.06 -0.46
N GLU A 359 40.51 -52.03 -0.05
CA GLU A 359 40.62 -51.41 1.26
C GLU A 359 39.82 -52.18 2.30
N THR A 360 40.54 -52.63 3.33
CA THR A 360 40.00 -53.37 4.47
C THR A 360 39.04 -52.50 5.30
N MET A 361 38.05 -53.12 5.97
CA MET A 361 37.06 -52.41 6.81
C MET A 361 37.72 -51.47 7.84
N SER A 362 38.85 -51.89 8.41
CA SER A 362 39.66 -51.09 9.35
C SER A 362 40.21 -49.81 8.73
N GLU A 363 40.66 -49.88 7.47
CA GLU A 363 41.23 -48.76 6.72
C GLU A 363 40.16 -47.72 6.36
N ARG A 364 38.94 -48.18 6.06
CA ARG A 364 37.77 -47.31 5.83
C ARG A 364 37.30 -46.62 7.11
N LEU A 365 37.27 -47.33 8.24
CA LEU A 365 36.92 -46.74 9.53
C LEU A 365 37.96 -45.68 9.96
N ASN A 366 39.24 -45.91 9.70
CA ASN A 366 40.29 -44.93 9.98
C ASN A 366 40.19 -43.69 9.08
N ARG A 367 39.87 -43.84 7.79
CA ARG A 367 39.57 -42.68 6.92
C ARG A 367 38.34 -41.92 7.38
N ASN A 368 37.26 -42.62 7.73
CA ASN A 368 36.03 -41.98 8.21
C ASN A 368 36.30 -41.18 9.49
N LYS A 369 37.04 -41.76 10.45
CA LYS A 369 37.50 -41.06 11.65
C LYS A 369 38.32 -39.80 11.31
N HIS A 370 39.19 -39.87 10.30
CA HIS A 370 39.99 -38.74 9.85
C HIS A 370 39.14 -37.63 9.18
N TYR A 371 38.05 -37.97 8.48
CA TYR A 371 37.13 -37.00 7.89
C TYR A 371 36.22 -36.34 8.93
N ILE A 372 35.69 -37.12 9.88
CA ILE A 372 34.88 -36.60 10.99
C ILE A 372 35.70 -35.62 11.83
N GLN A 373 36.95 -35.95 12.15
CA GLN A 373 37.83 -35.08 12.92
C GLN A 373 38.21 -33.80 12.17
N ARG A 374 38.38 -33.85 10.84
CA ARG A 374 38.68 -32.67 10.02
C ARG A 374 37.47 -31.73 9.91
N ASN A 375 36.27 -32.29 9.74
CA ASN A 375 35.01 -31.54 9.63
C ASN A 375 34.49 -31.01 10.98
N ALA A 376 35.00 -31.51 12.11
CA ALA A 376 34.69 -31.00 13.45
C ALA A 376 35.43 -29.69 13.81
N THR A 377 36.32 -29.19 12.95
CA THR A 377 37.00 -27.90 13.16
C THR A 377 36.07 -26.73 12.84
N SER A 378 35.40 -26.23 13.90
CA SER A 378 34.74 -24.94 14.21
C SER A 378 34.21 -23.94 13.14
N ASN A 379 34.50 -24.06 11.83
CA ASN A 379 34.09 -23.08 10.82
C ASN A 379 32.76 -23.39 10.11
N ASN A 380 32.17 -24.57 10.32
CA ASN A 380 30.89 -24.95 9.71
C ASN A 380 29.68 -24.82 10.66
N PHE A 381 29.88 -24.37 11.90
CA PHE A 381 28.78 -24.18 12.87
C PHE A 381 28.24 -22.74 12.92
N MET A 382 28.82 -21.84 12.13
CA MET A 382 28.39 -20.43 12.03
C MET A 382 28.27 -20.02 10.57
N LYS A 383 27.15 -20.36 9.94
CA LYS A 383 26.47 -19.53 8.92
C LYS A 383 24.99 -19.85 8.89
#